data_AF-A0A9E3W2J2-F1
#
_entry.id   AF-A0A9E3W2J2-F1
#
_cell.length_a   1.000
_cell.length_b   1.000
_cell.length_c   1.000
_cell.angle_alpha   90.00
_cell.angle_beta   90.00
_cell.angle_gamma   90.00
#
_symmetry.space_group_name_H-M   'P 1'
#
loop_
_entity.id
_entity.type
_entity.pdbx_description
1 polymer ?
#
loop_
_entity_poly.entity_id
_entity_poly.type
_entity_poly.pdbx_seq_one_letter_code
_entity_poly.pdbx_strand_id
1 'polypeptide(L)'
;MLKVNFLHRPMIFKRPAGTSRGVLKTKDSWFVFIRDTADKHKVGIGEVSTITGLSIDPPDKIEAELQWLCNNITKAKAWIEDRGQQFPAIRFGLETAMMDLKSPESHIYDDTLFTQGESGIPINGLIWMGSPDFMQAQIQEKIAAGFDCIKIKIGAID
;
A
#
# COMPACT_ATOMS: atom_id res chain seq x y z
N MET A 1 -2.95 -26.87 -3.80
CA MET A 1 -3.40 -26.04 -4.96
C MET A 1 -3.68 -24.66 -4.41
N LEU A 2 -3.23 -23.60 -5.07
CA LEU A 2 -3.47 -22.26 -4.55
C LEU A 2 -4.92 -21.82 -4.76
N LYS A 3 -5.47 -21.08 -3.80
CA LYS A 3 -6.71 -20.32 -3.94
C LYS A 3 -6.44 -18.86 -3.62
N VAL A 4 -7.08 -17.98 -4.38
CA VAL A 4 -7.01 -16.53 -4.16
C VAL A 4 -8.40 -15.97 -3.98
N ASN A 5 -8.50 -15.00 -3.08
CA ASN A 5 -9.64 -14.11 -2.95
C ASN A 5 -9.14 -12.70 -2.65
N PHE A 6 -9.99 -11.70 -2.83
CA PHE A 6 -9.67 -10.33 -2.47
C PHE A 6 -10.83 -9.68 -1.69
N LEU A 7 -10.52 -8.61 -0.96
CA LEU A 7 -11.48 -7.79 -0.23
C LEU A 7 -11.23 -6.32 -0.57
N HIS A 8 -12.23 -5.64 -1.13
CA HIS A 8 -12.20 -4.19 -1.27
C HIS A 8 -12.40 -3.52 0.09
N ARG A 9 -11.55 -2.55 0.41
CA ARG A 9 -11.58 -1.76 1.64
C ARG A 9 -11.34 -0.29 1.31
N PRO A 10 -12.41 0.51 1.15
CA PRO A 10 -12.26 1.96 1.05
C PRO A 10 -11.80 2.53 2.39
N MET A 11 -10.67 3.23 2.38
CA MET A 11 -10.09 3.88 3.55
C MET A 11 -10.49 5.35 3.57
N ILE A 12 -10.96 5.85 4.71
CA ILE A 12 -11.35 7.25 4.88
C ILE A 12 -10.19 8.01 5.53
N PHE A 13 -9.76 9.11 4.92
CA PHE A 13 -8.73 9.95 5.51
C PHE A 13 -9.27 10.64 6.76
N LYS A 14 -8.56 10.54 7.90
CA LYS A 14 -8.90 11.24 9.14
C LYS A 14 -9.00 12.76 8.96
N ARG A 15 -8.16 13.31 8.08
CA ARG A 15 -8.20 14.70 7.61
C ARG A 15 -8.07 14.68 6.09
N PRO A 16 -8.92 15.39 5.32
CA PRO A 16 -8.80 15.44 3.87
C PRO A 16 -7.38 15.83 3.45
N ALA A 17 -6.80 15.05 2.55
CA ALA A 17 -5.41 15.18 2.14
C ALA A 17 -5.31 16.01 0.86
N GLY A 18 -4.88 17.27 0.98
CA GLY A 18 -4.57 18.12 -0.16
C GLY A 18 -3.37 17.59 -0.96
N THR A 19 -3.52 17.57 -2.27
CA THR A 19 -2.47 17.25 -3.25
C THR A 19 -2.49 18.29 -4.37
N SER A 20 -1.47 18.32 -5.22
CA SER A 20 -1.46 19.14 -6.43
C SER A 20 -2.56 18.76 -7.45
N ARG A 21 -3.25 17.63 -7.24
CA ARG A 21 -4.34 17.12 -8.11
C ARG A 21 -5.71 17.14 -7.42
N GLY A 22 -5.84 17.91 -6.33
CA GLY A 22 -7.08 18.04 -5.57
C GLY A 22 -7.02 17.40 -4.18
N VAL A 23 -8.18 17.25 -3.55
CA VAL A 23 -8.31 16.82 -2.16
C VAL A 23 -8.77 15.37 -2.08
N LEU A 24 -7.97 14.52 -1.45
CA LEU A 24 -8.28 13.12 -1.19
C LEU A 24 -9.10 12.98 0.09
N LYS A 25 -10.31 12.42 -0.02
CA LYS A 25 -11.20 12.11 1.11
C LYS A 25 -11.22 10.62 1.43
N THR A 26 -11.08 9.80 0.40
CA THR A 26 -11.01 8.35 0.48
C THR A 26 -9.80 7.85 -0.31
N LYS A 27 -9.32 6.65 0.02
CA LYS A 27 -8.33 5.90 -0.73
C LYS A 27 -8.81 4.46 -0.85
N ASP A 28 -8.93 3.97 -2.08
CA ASP A 28 -9.24 2.56 -2.29
C ASP A 28 -8.03 1.68 -1.95
N SER A 29 -8.33 0.51 -1.42
CA SER A 29 -7.37 -0.55 -1.21
C SER A 29 -8.07 -1.90 -1.37
N TRP A 30 -7.37 -2.88 -1.93
CA TRP A 30 -7.83 -4.27 -1.96
C TRP A 30 -6.81 -5.14 -1.27
N PHE A 31 -7.26 -6.01 -0.36
CA PHE A 31 -6.40 -7.01 0.26
C PHE A 31 -6.54 -8.32 -0.51
N VAL A 32 -5.42 -8.84 -1.02
CA VAL A 32 -5.35 -10.12 -1.73
C VAL A 32 -4.87 -11.18 -0.75
N PHE A 33 -5.60 -12.29 -0.70
CA PHE A 33 -5.32 -13.42 0.17
C PHE A 33 -5.02 -14.64 -0.69
N ILE A 34 -3.84 -15.24 -0.50
CA ILE A 34 -3.41 -16.47 -1.19
C ILE A 34 -3.23 -17.56 -0.15
N ARG A 35 -3.83 -18.72 -0.37
CA ARG A 35 -3.69 -19.89 0.52
C ARG A 35 -3.40 -21.13 -0.28
N ASP A 36 -2.62 -22.05 0.29
CA ASP A 36 -2.51 -23.41 -0.25
C ASP A 36 -3.67 -24.26 0.31
N THR A 37 -4.36 -25.00 -0.56
CA THR A 37 -5.37 -25.97 -0.10
C THR A 37 -4.76 -27.14 0.67
N ALA A 38 -3.45 -27.39 0.53
CA ALA A 38 -2.74 -28.43 1.26
C ALA A 38 -2.42 -28.01 2.71
N ASP A 39 -2.13 -26.73 2.93
CA ASP A 39 -1.85 -26.15 4.24
C ASP A 39 -2.87 -25.05 4.56
N LYS A 40 -3.86 -25.39 5.38
CA LYS A 40 -4.95 -24.47 5.76
C LYS A 40 -4.54 -23.43 6.79
N HIS A 41 -3.37 -23.57 7.40
CA HIS A 41 -2.93 -22.70 8.49
C HIS A 41 -2.18 -21.46 8.02
N LYS A 42 -1.81 -21.42 6.73
CA LYS A 42 -1.02 -20.34 6.16
C LYS A 42 -1.77 -19.57 5.08
N VAL A 43 -1.80 -18.26 5.22
CA VAL A 43 -2.41 -17.34 4.26
C VAL A 43 -1.41 -16.21 4.03
N GLY A 44 -0.99 -16.04 2.79
CA GLY A 44 -0.23 -14.86 2.39
C GLY A 44 -1.15 -13.71 2.06
N ILE A 45 -0.81 -12.52 2.54
CA ILE A 45 -1.60 -11.30 2.41
C ILE A 45 -0.78 -10.24 1.68
N GLY A 46 -1.40 -9.56 0.73
CA GLY A 46 -0.81 -8.40 0.08
C GLY A 46 -1.83 -7.30 -0.16
N GLU A 47 -1.35 -6.06 -0.22
CA GLU A 47 -2.18 -4.88 -0.40
C GLU A 47 -2.04 -4.33 -1.82
N VAL A 48 -3.17 -4.16 -2.49
CA VAL A 48 -3.31 -3.42 -3.75
C VAL A 48 -3.80 -2.02 -3.39
N SER A 49 -2.85 -1.11 -3.19
CA SER A 49 -3.12 0.26 -2.79
C SER A 49 -3.03 1.20 -3.98
N THR A 50 -4.15 1.81 -4.38
CA THR A 50 -4.17 2.84 -5.41
C THR A 50 -4.46 4.22 -4.81
N ILE A 51 -4.04 5.27 -5.50
CA ILE A 51 -4.46 6.64 -5.23
C ILE A 51 -4.94 7.24 -6.54
N THR A 52 -6.24 7.51 -6.63
CA THR A 52 -6.87 8.07 -7.85
C THR A 52 -6.15 9.32 -8.31
N GLY A 53 -5.77 9.34 -9.58
CA GLY A 53 -5.04 10.45 -10.16
C GLY A 53 -3.56 10.52 -9.78
N LEU A 54 -3.00 9.59 -9.01
CA LEU A 54 -1.54 9.46 -8.77
C LEU A 54 -1.00 8.10 -9.17
N SER A 55 -1.78 7.03 -9.00
CA SER A 55 -1.49 5.71 -9.53
C SER A 55 -1.71 5.66 -11.03
N ILE A 56 -0.86 4.91 -11.75
CA ILE A 56 -1.03 4.61 -13.17
C ILE A 56 -2.09 3.51 -13.39
N ASP A 57 -2.33 2.68 -12.38
CA ASP A 57 -3.33 1.62 -12.40
C ASP A 57 -4.70 2.17 -12.82
N PRO A 58 -5.35 1.62 -13.87
CA PRO A 58 -6.70 2.00 -14.23
C PRO A 58 -7.70 1.55 -13.14
N PRO A 59 -8.30 2.47 -12.36
CA PRO A 59 -9.07 2.11 -11.18
C PRO A 59 -10.29 1.24 -11.49
N ASP A 60 -10.94 1.51 -12.62
CA ASP A 60 -12.12 0.80 -13.13
C ASP A 60 -11.83 -0.65 -13.56
N LYS A 61 -10.54 -1.01 -13.74
CA LYS A 61 -10.12 -2.34 -14.18
C LYS A 61 -9.55 -3.20 -13.04
N ILE A 62 -9.28 -2.62 -11.86
CA ILE A 62 -8.61 -3.32 -10.77
C ILE A 62 -9.36 -4.61 -10.38
N GLU A 63 -10.66 -4.51 -10.10
CA GLU A 63 -11.43 -5.67 -9.62
C GLU A 63 -11.58 -6.76 -10.68
N ALA A 64 -11.69 -6.38 -11.95
CA ALA A 64 -11.74 -7.33 -13.06
C ALA A 64 -10.43 -8.14 -13.15
N GLU A 65 -9.29 -7.49 -12.97
CA GLU A 65 -7.98 -8.14 -12.93
C GLU A 65 -7.81 -9.04 -11.70
N LEU A 66 -8.19 -8.57 -10.52
CA LEU A 66 -8.16 -9.36 -9.30
C LEU A 66 -9.08 -10.59 -9.41
N GLN A 67 -10.26 -10.44 -10.00
CA GLN A 67 -11.18 -11.54 -10.23
C GLN A 67 -10.63 -12.55 -11.25
N TRP A 68 -9.95 -12.07 -12.30
CA TRP A 68 -9.26 -12.95 -13.24
C TRP A 68 -8.15 -13.75 -12.55
N LEU A 69 -7.35 -13.11 -11.69
CA LEU A 69 -6.31 -13.77 -10.89
C LEU A 69 -6.89 -14.81 -9.93
N CYS A 70 -8.06 -14.55 -9.31
CA CYS A 70 -8.76 -15.53 -8.48
C CYS A 70 -9.08 -16.82 -9.25
N ASN A 71 -9.45 -16.70 -10.52
CA ASN A 71 -9.79 -17.83 -11.38
C ASN A 71 -8.56 -18.47 -12.05
N ASN A 72 -7.41 -17.77 -12.10
CA ASN A 72 -6.24 -18.15 -12.89
C ASN A 72 -4.93 -18.04 -12.09
N ILE A 73 -4.93 -18.31 -10.79
CA ILE A 73 -3.73 -18.14 -9.94
C ILE A 73 -2.50 -18.91 -10.44
N THR A 74 -2.68 -20.02 -11.14
CA THR A 74 -1.58 -20.77 -11.77
C THR A 74 -0.85 -19.98 -12.87
N LYS A 75 -1.49 -18.95 -13.44
CA LYS A 75 -0.94 -18.03 -14.45
C LYS A 75 -0.39 -16.74 -13.84
N ALA A 76 -0.34 -16.62 -12.51
CA ALA A 76 0.01 -15.37 -11.87
C ALA A 76 1.42 -14.87 -12.21
N LYS A 77 2.40 -15.77 -12.40
CA LYS A 77 3.75 -15.39 -12.88
C LYS A 77 3.70 -14.75 -14.27
N ALA A 78 3.02 -15.38 -15.23
CA ALA A 78 2.85 -14.83 -16.57
C ALA A 78 2.08 -13.51 -16.53
N TRP A 79 1.05 -13.40 -15.69
CA TRP A 79 0.31 -12.15 -15.50
C TRP A 79 1.22 -11.01 -14.99
N ILE A 80 2.12 -11.29 -14.03
CA ILE A 80 3.09 -10.29 -13.53
C ILE A 80 4.00 -9.80 -14.66
N GLU A 81 4.51 -10.72 -15.48
CA GLU A 81 5.42 -10.43 -16.60
C GLU A 81 4.71 -9.63 -17.71
N ASP A 82 3.51 -10.04 -18.10
CA ASP A 82 2.78 -9.48 -19.24
C ASP A 82 2.03 -8.18 -18.90
N ARG A 83 1.48 -8.09 -17.69
CA ARG A 83 0.50 -7.05 -17.31
C ARG A 83 0.91 -6.23 -16.09
N GLY A 84 1.84 -6.73 -15.28
CA GLY A 84 2.21 -6.10 -14.01
C GLY A 84 2.75 -4.67 -14.15
N GLN A 85 3.29 -4.29 -15.30
CA GLN A 85 3.70 -2.89 -15.56
C GLN A 85 2.52 -1.92 -15.69
N GLN A 86 1.38 -2.39 -16.19
CA GLN A 86 0.15 -1.59 -16.33
C GLN A 86 -0.64 -1.52 -15.03
N PHE A 87 -0.43 -2.50 -14.15
CA PHE A 87 -1.11 -2.65 -12.87
C PHE A 87 -0.11 -2.84 -11.72
N PRO A 88 0.78 -1.85 -11.46
CA PRO A 88 1.83 -1.99 -10.46
C PRO A 88 1.29 -2.21 -9.04
N ALA A 89 0.11 -1.70 -8.69
CA ALA A 89 -0.49 -1.96 -7.39
C ALA A 89 -0.93 -3.43 -7.25
N ILE A 90 -1.53 -4.01 -8.30
CA ILE A 90 -1.91 -5.44 -8.28
C ILE A 90 -0.65 -6.31 -8.26
N ARG A 91 0.35 -5.97 -9.09
CA ARG A 91 1.64 -6.66 -9.10
C ARG A 91 2.25 -6.69 -7.70
N PHE A 92 2.33 -5.54 -7.04
CA PHE A 92 2.89 -5.43 -5.70
C PHE A 92 2.09 -6.26 -4.68
N GLY A 93 0.76 -6.16 -4.68
CA GLY A 93 -0.09 -6.96 -3.79
C GLY A 93 0.04 -8.46 -4.03
N LEU A 94 0.22 -8.89 -5.28
CA LEU A 94 0.38 -10.29 -5.63
C LEU A 94 1.76 -10.84 -5.23
N GLU A 95 2.84 -10.10 -5.53
CA GLU A 95 4.21 -10.46 -5.16
C GLU A 95 4.38 -10.54 -3.63
N THR A 96 3.84 -9.55 -2.91
CA THR A 96 3.87 -9.53 -1.44
C THR A 96 3.05 -10.67 -0.82
N ALA A 97 1.83 -10.93 -1.31
CA ALA A 97 1.04 -12.06 -0.82
C ALA A 97 1.72 -13.42 -1.09
N MET A 98 2.39 -13.59 -2.23
CA MET A 98 3.15 -14.81 -2.52
C MET A 98 4.41 -14.96 -1.64
N MET A 99 5.08 -13.84 -1.34
CA MET A 99 6.22 -13.81 -0.43
C MET A 99 5.78 -14.15 1.00
N ASP A 100 4.67 -13.55 1.45
CA ASP A 100 4.06 -13.80 2.75
C ASP A 100 3.66 -15.29 2.92
N LEU A 101 3.04 -15.88 1.90
CA LEU A 101 2.69 -17.30 1.90
C LEU A 101 3.92 -18.21 2.03
N LYS A 102 5.11 -17.77 1.59
CA LYS A 102 6.35 -18.54 1.70
C LYS A 102 7.07 -18.29 3.02
N SER A 103 6.88 -17.13 3.63
CA SER A 103 7.60 -16.76 4.86
C SER A 103 7.32 -17.72 6.03
N PRO A 104 8.33 -18.10 6.84
CA PRO A 104 8.09 -18.88 8.05
C PRO A 104 7.10 -18.20 9.03
N GLU A 105 7.05 -16.87 9.05
CA GLU A 105 6.18 -16.08 9.92
C GLU A 105 5.36 -15.07 9.12
N SER A 106 4.08 -14.93 9.48
CA SER A 106 3.16 -14.01 8.79
C SER A 106 3.71 -12.58 8.83
N HIS A 107 3.79 -11.95 7.66
CA HIS A 107 4.19 -10.57 7.39
C HIS A 107 5.67 -10.24 7.63
N ILE A 108 6.50 -11.23 7.92
CA ILE A 108 7.95 -11.07 8.11
C ILE A 108 8.67 -11.67 6.91
N TYR A 109 9.08 -10.86 5.93
CA TYR A 109 9.65 -11.41 4.69
C TYR A 109 11.13 -11.79 4.80
N ASP A 110 11.86 -11.13 5.70
CA ASP A 110 13.27 -11.38 5.99
C ASP A 110 13.53 -11.19 7.48
N ASP A 111 14.52 -11.92 7.99
CA ASP A 111 14.99 -11.81 9.36
C ASP A 111 16.06 -10.72 9.47
N THR A 112 15.70 -9.60 10.10
CA THR A 112 16.52 -8.40 10.22
C THR A 112 16.32 -7.77 11.60
N LEU A 113 17.26 -6.93 12.04
CA LEU A 113 17.09 -6.17 13.28
C LEU A 113 15.80 -5.33 13.30
N PHE A 114 15.32 -4.88 12.13
CA PHE A 114 14.05 -4.16 12.02
C PHE A 114 12.85 -5.08 12.27
N THR A 115 12.82 -6.26 11.66
CA THR A 115 11.72 -7.22 11.81
C THR A 115 11.70 -7.89 13.19
N GLN A 116 12.85 -7.94 13.88
CA GLN A 116 12.98 -8.36 15.28
C GLN A 116 12.60 -7.26 16.30
N GLY A 117 12.39 -6.02 15.86
CA GLY A 117 12.10 -4.87 16.73
C GLY A 117 13.32 -4.32 17.48
N GLU A 118 14.53 -4.73 17.11
CA GLU A 118 15.80 -4.29 17.71
C GLU A 118 16.33 -2.99 17.08
N SER A 119 15.84 -2.63 15.89
CA SER A 119 16.18 -1.40 15.19
C SER A 119 14.97 -0.77 14.52
N GLY A 120 14.96 0.56 14.40
CA GLY A 120 13.92 1.31 13.71
C GLY A 120 14.41 1.85 12.37
N ILE A 121 13.48 2.03 11.42
CA ILE A 121 13.73 2.82 10.21
C ILE A 121 13.27 4.25 10.48
N PRO A 122 14.17 5.26 10.50
CA PRO A 122 13.76 6.63 10.73
C PRO A 122 12.84 7.10 9.59
N ILE A 123 11.75 7.79 9.96
CA ILE A 123 10.78 8.36 9.02
C ILE A 123 10.74 9.88 9.15
N ASN A 124 10.30 10.55 8.09
CA ASN A 124 10.11 12.00 8.11
C ASN A 124 8.80 12.40 8.81
N GLY A 125 8.78 13.60 9.39
CA GLY A 125 7.57 14.29 9.81
C GLY A 125 6.90 14.95 8.60
N LEU A 126 5.76 14.42 8.15
CA LEU A 126 5.02 15.00 7.03
C LEU A 126 4.24 16.25 7.46
N ILE A 127 4.45 17.35 6.74
CA ILE A 127 3.69 18.59 6.88
C ILE A 127 2.69 18.69 5.74
N TRP A 128 1.41 18.75 6.09
CA TRP A 128 0.34 18.96 5.12
C TRP A 128 0.25 20.43 4.75
N MET A 129 -0.09 20.70 3.49
CA MET A 129 -0.32 22.07 3.05
C MET A 129 -1.58 22.66 3.67
N GLY A 130 -1.53 23.96 3.93
CA GLY A 130 -2.60 24.79 4.46
C GLY A 130 -2.08 26.23 4.58
N SER A 131 -2.71 27.07 5.40
CA SER A 131 -2.18 28.42 5.64
C SER A 131 -0.75 28.39 6.22
N PRO A 132 0.05 29.45 6.04
CA PRO A 132 1.38 29.56 6.66
C PRO A 132 1.38 29.25 8.16
N ASP A 133 0.43 29.82 8.92
CA ASP A 133 0.28 29.56 10.36
C ASP A 133 -0.01 28.08 10.67
N PHE A 134 -0.86 27.45 9.88
CA PHE A 134 -1.19 26.03 10.02
C PHE A 134 0.01 25.13 9.72
N MET A 135 0.79 25.46 8.70
CA MET A 135 2.02 24.75 8.37
C MET A 135 3.09 24.93 9.46
N GLN A 136 3.25 26.15 9.98
CA GLN A 136 4.18 26.45 11.07
C GLN A 136 3.83 25.68 12.34
N ALA A 137 2.55 25.61 12.71
CA ALA A 137 2.10 24.84 13.87
C ALA A 137 2.43 23.34 13.73
N GLN A 138 2.21 22.75 12.54
CA GLN A 138 2.59 21.36 12.28
C GLN A 138 4.10 21.15 12.36
N ILE A 139 4.92 22.09 11.85
CA ILE A 139 6.38 22.01 11.94
C ILE A 139 6.82 21.97 13.40
N GLN A 140 6.30 22.89 14.22
CA GLN A 140 6.58 22.91 15.66
C GLN A 140 6.15 21.60 16.35
N GLU A 141 4.98 21.07 16.01
CA GLU A 141 4.48 19.79 16.52
C GLU A 141 5.43 18.62 16.16
N LYS A 142 5.92 18.55 14.91
CA LYS A 142 6.83 17.47 14.49
C LYS A 142 8.22 17.60 15.10
N ILE A 143 8.76 18.80 15.23
CA ILE A 143 10.03 19.01 15.95
C ILE A 143 9.89 18.61 17.41
N ALA A 144 8.81 19.03 18.09
CA ALA A 144 8.55 18.65 19.47
C ALA A 144 8.33 17.13 19.65
N ALA A 145 7.82 16.44 18.63
CA ALA A 145 7.68 14.99 18.60
C ALA A 145 9.00 14.24 18.27
N GLY A 146 10.12 14.94 18.06
CA GLY A 146 11.44 14.35 17.86
C GLY A 146 11.77 13.97 16.42
N PHE A 147 11.09 14.54 15.42
CA PHE A 147 11.44 14.29 14.01
C PHE A 147 12.66 15.11 13.59
N ASP A 148 13.75 14.42 13.22
CA ASP A 148 14.97 15.06 12.69
C ASP A 148 14.88 15.44 11.20
N CYS A 149 13.89 14.89 10.49
CA CYS A 149 13.64 15.17 9.08
C CYS A 149 12.19 15.60 8.88
N ILE A 150 11.98 16.75 8.23
CA ILE A 150 10.66 17.29 7.92
C ILE A 150 10.44 17.27 6.40
N LYS A 151 9.31 16.69 5.98
CA LYS A 151 8.87 16.69 4.58
C LYS A 151 7.70 17.65 4.41
N ILE A 152 7.94 18.76 3.73
CA ILE A 152 6.93 19.78 3.48
C ILE A 152 6.35 19.59 2.09
N LYS A 153 5.02 19.49 1.99
CA LYS A 153 4.33 19.58 0.69
C LYS A 153 4.25 21.05 0.27
N ILE A 154 4.46 21.33 -1.01
CA ILE A 154 4.38 22.67 -1.62
C ILE A 154 3.52 22.63 -2.91
N GLY A 155 3.10 23.78 -3.43
CA GLY A 155 2.53 23.92 -4.79
C GLY A 155 1.02 23.69 -4.94
N ALA A 156 0.21 23.88 -3.90
CA ALA A 156 -1.26 23.94 -4.00
C ALA A 156 -1.86 25.02 -3.09
N ILE A 157 -1.06 26.04 -2.77
CA ILE A 157 -1.47 27.30 -2.17
C ILE A 157 -1.15 28.34 -3.24
N ASP A 158 -2.13 29.18 -3.59
CA ASP A 158 -1.97 30.30 -4.53
C ASP A 158 -1.06 31.40 -3.94
#